data_AF-A0A522FTW9-F1
#
_entry.id   AF-A0A522FTW9-F1
#
_cell.length_a   1.000
_cell.length_b   1.000
_cell.length_c   1.000
_cell.angle_alpha   90.00
_cell.angle_beta   90.00
_cell.angle_gamma   90.00
#
_symmetry.space_group_name_H-M   'P 1'
#
loop_
_entity.id
_entity.type
_entity.pdbx_description
1 polymer ?
#
loop_
_entity_poly.entity_id
_entity_poly.type
_entity_poly.pdbx_seq_one_letter_code
_entity_poly.pdbx_strand_id
1 'polypeptide(L)'
;MEKDSTEIKGIRNKHYFFSQRFLFDFIQRHPDASLDMFCLEFWRDSMPEHLKELWDITFSKIQELDPSVEKIEVDKLPYTVRVIDEFQTIVVITLPVPQEMTESYYVGILFQKIDKNSEPNFRYFTLEFHNKRKSAICELSECKHTLWGFTKNLNEDEFIEEIKSIVSD
;
A
#
# COMPACT_ATOMS: atom_id res chain seq x y z
N MET A 1 -8.18 10.49 30.60
CA MET A 1 -7.45 9.77 29.53
C MET A 1 -8.32 9.80 28.29
N GLU A 2 -8.23 10.88 27.50
CA GLU A 2 -8.99 11.08 26.26
C GLU A 2 -8.09 11.44 25.07
N LYS A 3 -6.77 11.51 25.28
CA LYS A 3 -5.78 11.77 24.22
C LYS A 3 -5.68 10.62 23.20
N ASP A 4 -6.02 9.39 23.59
CA ASP A 4 -5.77 8.22 22.74
C ASP A 4 -6.71 8.08 21.53
N SER A 5 -8.01 8.39 21.63
CA SER A 5 -8.93 8.00 20.54
C SER A 5 -8.86 8.91 19.31
N THR A 6 -8.66 10.21 19.52
CA THR A 6 -8.67 11.23 18.46
C THR A 6 -7.33 11.24 17.72
N GLU A 7 -6.23 11.07 18.45
CA GLU A 7 -4.87 10.99 17.90
C GLU A 7 -4.70 9.71 17.06
N ILE A 8 -5.16 8.55 17.56
CA ILE A 8 -5.14 7.28 16.83
C ILE A 8 -6.01 7.35 15.55
N LYS A 9 -7.18 7.99 15.63
CA LYS A 9 -8.05 8.19 14.45
C LYS A 9 -7.40 9.09 13.40
N GLY A 10 -6.71 10.15 13.82
CA GLY A 10 -5.94 11.03 12.94
C GLY A 10 -4.80 10.28 12.24
N ILE A 11 -4.07 9.44 12.97
CA ILE A 11 -2.93 8.67 12.41
C ILE A 11 -3.40 7.69 11.34
N ARG A 12 -4.44 6.92 11.65
CA ARG A 12 -5.04 5.95 10.75
C ARG A 12 -5.54 6.60 9.46
N ASN A 13 -6.26 7.73 9.56
CA ASN A 13 -6.75 8.46 8.40
C ASN A 13 -5.62 8.90 7.46
N LYS A 14 -4.47 9.33 8.01
CA LYS A 14 -3.29 9.68 7.23
C LYS A 14 -2.72 8.48 6.47
N HIS A 15 -2.53 7.35 7.17
CA HIS A 15 -1.97 6.13 6.57
C HIS A 15 -2.89 5.59 5.47
N TYR A 16 -4.20 5.55 5.72
CA TYR A 16 -5.20 5.12 4.75
C TYR A 16 -5.25 6.05 3.53
N PHE A 17 -5.30 7.37 3.74
CA PHE A 17 -5.30 8.34 2.65
C PHE A 17 -4.04 8.23 1.80
N PHE A 18 -2.88 8.05 2.43
CA PHE A 18 -1.64 7.83 1.72
C PHE A 18 -1.69 6.57 0.88
N SER A 19 -1.89 5.40 1.49
CA SER A 19 -1.74 4.13 0.78
C SER A 19 -2.90 3.92 -0.20
N GLN A 20 -4.15 3.93 0.25
CA GLN A 20 -5.27 3.50 -0.59
C GLN A 20 -5.76 4.54 -1.59
N ARG A 21 -5.31 5.79 -1.47
CA ARG A 21 -5.77 6.87 -2.35
C ARG A 21 -4.62 7.57 -3.03
N PHE A 22 -3.76 8.25 -2.28
CA PHE A 22 -2.71 9.07 -2.90
C PHE A 22 -1.68 8.21 -3.66
N LEU A 23 -1.15 7.17 -3.02
CA LEU A 23 -0.10 6.32 -3.59
C LEU A 23 -0.64 5.52 -4.78
N PHE A 24 -1.86 4.99 -4.64
CA PHE A 24 -2.58 4.39 -5.76
C PHE A 24 -2.74 5.38 -6.94
N ASP A 25 -3.31 6.57 -6.71
CA ASP A 25 -3.50 7.59 -7.75
C ASP A 25 -2.18 8.02 -8.39
N PHE A 26 -1.12 8.16 -7.59
CA PHE A 26 0.21 8.56 -8.06
C PHE A 26 0.77 7.51 -9.02
N ILE A 27 0.70 6.23 -8.63
CA ILE A 27 1.21 5.13 -9.47
C ILE A 27 0.47 5.05 -10.79
N GLN A 28 -0.85 5.20 -10.78
CA GLN A 28 -1.66 5.16 -12.00
C GLN A 28 -1.38 6.37 -12.92
N ARG A 29 -1.22 7.57 -12.36
CA ARG A 29 -1.00 8.81 -13.15
C ARG A 29 0.44 9.02 -13.61
N HIS A 30 1.40 8.41 -12.90
CA HIS A 30 2.82 8.58 -13.15
C HIS A 30 3.52 7.21 -13.21
N PRO A 31 3.16 6.35 -14.19
CA PRO A 31 3.73 5.02 -14.31
C PRO A 31 5.25 5.09 -14.43
N ASP A 32 5.81 5.91 -15.31
CA ASP A 32 7.27 6.03 -15.51
C ASP A 32 8.03 6.41 -14.22
N ALA A 33 7.54 7.42 -13.49
CA ALA A 33 8.16 7.82 -12.21
C ALA A 33 8.04 6.72 -11.15
N SER A 34 6.96 5.93 -11.19
CA SER A 34 6.77 4.79 -10.30
C SER A 34 7.70 3.63 -10.70
N LEU A 35 7.94 3.44 -12.00
CA LEU A 35 8.89 2.44 -12.48
C LEU A 35 10.31 2.71 -11.99
N ASP A 36 10.73 3.97 -12.02
CA ASP A 36 12.02 4.39 -11.46
C ASP A 36 12.08 4.10 -9.95
N MET A 37 10.98 4.32 -9.23
CA MET A 37 10.86 4.02 -7.79
C MET A 37 10.94 2.51 -7.46
N PHE A 38 10.34 1.64 -8.28
CA PHE A 38 10.20 0.19 -7.99
C PHE A 38 11.19 -0.72 -8.73
N CYS A 39 12.05 -0.20 -9.62
CA CYS A 39 13.02 -1.01 -10.38
C CYS A 39 14.12 -1.65 -9.51
N LEU A 40 14.45 -2.90 -9.84
CA LEU A 40 14.91 -3.92 -8.89
C LEU A 40 16.41 -4.01 -8.58
N GLU A 41 17.32 -3.43 -9.37
CA GLU A 41 18.73 -3.81 -9.25
C GLU A 41 19.60 -2.87 -8.40
N PHE A 42 19.11 -1.70 -7.99
CA PHE A 42 19.95 -0.69 -7.32
C PHE A 42 19.32 0.01 -6.09
N TRP A 43 18.05 -0.23 -5.76
CA TRP A 43 17.23 0.78 -5.04
C TRP A 43 16.59 0.29 -3.73
N ARG A 44 16.96 -0.87 -3.19
CA ARG A 44 16.42 -1.34 -1.89
C ARG A 44 16.65 -0.32 -0.78
N ASP A 45 17.79 0.36 -0.83
CA ASP A 45 18.20 1.38 0.15
C ASP A 45 17.52 2.74 -0.06
N SER A 46 16.93 2.99 -1.24
CA SER A 46 16.30 4.27 -1.60
C SER A 46 14.77 4.25 -1.53
N MET A 47 14.14 3.07 -1.42
CA MET A 47 12.69 2.96 -1.22
C MET A 47 12.17 3.79 -0.02
N PRO A 48 12.84 3.82 1.16
CA PRO A 48 12.38 4.67 2.25
C PRO A 48 12.35 6.16 1.88
N GLU A 49 13.33 6.64 1.13
CA GLU A 49 13.43 8.03 0.67
C GLU A 49 12.29 8.38 -0.28
N HIS A 50 11.98 7.52 -1.26
CA HIS A 50 10.87 7.76 -2.19
C HIS A 50 9.52 7.74 -1.46
N LEU A 51 9.31 6.76 -0.56
CA LEU A 51 8.11 6.74 0.27
C LEU A 51 8.00 8.00 1.13
N LYS A 52 9.13 8.52 1.63
CA LYS A 52 9.19 9.77 2.39
C LYS A 52 8.78 10.97 1.55
N GLU A 53 9.31 11.09 0.33
CA GLU A 53 8.93 12.18 -0.57
C GLU A 53 7.44 12.16 -0.90
N LEU A 54 6.89 10.98 -1.24
CA LEU A 54 5.47 10.83 -1.52
C LEU A 54 4.60 11.13 -0.30
N TRP A 55 5.04 10.70 0.88
CA TRP A 55 4.36 11.00 2.13
C TRP A 55 4.37 12.49 2.45
N ASP A 56 5.49 13.20 2.22
CA ASP A 56 5.60 14.63 2.46
C ASP A 56 4.65 15.43 1.55
N ILE A 57 4.54 15.03 0.28
CA ILE A 57 3.56 15.59 -0.66
C ILE A 57 2.13 15.30 -0.17
N THR A 58 1.86 14.08 0.27
CA THR A 58 0.54 13.65 0.78
C THR A 58 0.15 14.45 2.02
N PHE A 59 1.07 14.57 2.98
CA PHE A 59 0.86 15.30 4.21
C PHE A 59 0.57 16.77 3.93
N SER A 60 1.29 17.39 2.98
CA SER A 60 1.05 18.78 2.58
C SER A 60 -0.39 18.97 2.09
N LYS A 61 -0.91 18.03 1.26
CA LYS A 61 -2.32 18.05 0.81
C LYS A 61 -3.32 17.83 1.94
N ILE A 62 -3.01 16.96 2.89
CA ILE A 62 -3.87 16.74 4.08
C ILE A 62 -3.92 18.02 4.93
N GLN A 63 -2.78 18.68 5.13
CA GLN A 63 -2.66 19.90 5.93
C GLN A 63 -3.40 21.09 5.31
N GLU A 64 -3.47 21.17 3.98
CA GLU A 64 -4.31 22.15 3.27
C GLU A 64 -5.81 21.96 3.59
N LEU A 65 -6.25 20.71 3.75
CA LEU A 65 -7.64 20.36 4.06
C LEU A 65 -7.95 20.46 5.57
N ASP A 66 -6.98 20.12 6.41
CA ASP A 66 -7.07 20.17 7.86
C ASP A 66 -5.71 20.61 8.47
N PRO A 67 -5.55 21.91 8.77
CA PRO A 67 -4.31 22.45 9.32
C PRO A 67 -3.94 21.90 10.70
N SER A 68 -4.86 21.25 11.41
CA SER A 68 -4.63 20.70 12.75
C SER A 68 -3.95 19.33 12.74
N VAL A 69 -3.76 18.73 11.57
CA VAL A 69 -3.19 17.40 11.43
C VAL A 69 -1.67 17.41 11.64
N GLU A 70 -1.18 16.60 12.57
CA GLU A 70 0.27 16.42 12.81
C GLU A 70 0.94 15.53 11.75
N LYS A 71 2.21 15.74 11.43
CA LYS A 71 2.93 14.85 10.50
C LYS A 71 3.35 13.56 11.21
N ILE A 72 3.14 12.43 10.56
CA ILE A 72 3.77 11.16 10.96
C ILE A 72 5.03 11.01 10.14
N GLU A 73 6.14 10.61 10.76
CA GLU A 73 7.38 10.33 10.04
C GLU A 73 7.28 8.98 9.31
N VAL A 74 7.87 8.88 8.12
CA VAL A 74 7.77 7.69 7.26
C VAL A 74 8.48 6.47 7.82
N ASP A 75 9.48 6.66 8.66
CA ASP A 75 10.12 5.59 9.44
C ASP A 75 9.13 4.89 10.40
N LYS A 76 7.97 5.49 10.67
CA LYS A 76 6.86 4.88 11.41
C LYS A 76 5.84 4.17 10.53
N LEU A 77 6.00 4.17 9.21
CA LEU A 77 5.19 3.40 8.27
C LEU A 77 5.94 2.10 7.93
N PRO A 78 5.62 0.96 8.56
CA PRO A 78 6.34 -0.27 8.31
C PRO A 78 6.06 -0.76 6.90
N TYR A 79 7.10 -1.11 6.15
CA TYR A 79 6.96 -1.73 4.85
C TYR A 79 8.02 -2.81 4.64
N THR A 80 7.71 -3.75 3.77
CA THR A 80 8.60 -4.84 3.35
C THR A 80 8.71 -4.85 1.83
N VAL A 81 9.93 -5.05 1.32
CA VAL A 81 10.18 -5.25 -0.12
C VAL A 81 10.63 -6.69 -0.35
N ARG A 82 9.81 -7.47 -1.06
CA ARG A 82 10.09 -8.86 -1.39
C ARG A 82 10.18 -9.05 -2.91
N VAL A 83 11.33 -9.53 -3.35
CA VAL A 83 11.50 -10.06 -4.71
C VAL A 83 10.81 -11.41 -4.76
N ILE A 84 9.86 -11.56 -5.69
CA ILE A 84 9.12 -12.81 -5.89
C ILE A 84 9.91 -13.70 -6.86
N ASP A 85 10.31 -13.13 -8.00
CA ASP A 85 11.18 -13.75 -9.00
C ASP A 85 11.93 -12.67 -9.82
N GLU A 86 12.52 -13.02 -10.96
CA GLU A 86 13.28 -12.10 -11.81
C GLU A 86 12.41 -11.00 -12.50
N PHE A 87 11.09 -11.18 -12.55
CA PHE A 87 10.15 -10.26 -13.19
C PHE A 87 9.14 -9.64 -12.23
N GLN A 88 9.03 -10.15 -11.00
CA GLN A 88 8.02 -9.73 -10.04
C GLN A 88 8.63 -9.29 -8.72
N THR A 89 8.17 -8.14 -8.21
CA THR A 89 8.49 -7.66 -6.87
C THR A 89 7.29 -7.02 -6.24
N ILE A 90 7.13 -7.29 -4.95
CA ILE A 90 6.04 -6.73 -4.15
C ILE A 90 6.60 -5.84 -3.05
N VAL A 91 6.00 -4.67 -2.91
CA VAL A 91 6.16 -3.81 -1.73
C VAL A 91 4.89 -3.90 -0.91
N VAL A 92 5.02 -4.33 0.35
CA VAL A 92 3.89 -4.42 1.27
C VAL A 92 4.03 -3.33 2.32
N ILE A 93 3.03 -2.46 2.41
CA ILE A 93 2.92 -1.44 3.44
C ILE A 93 1.97 -1.97 4.51
N THR A 94 2.44 -2.02 5.76
CA THR A 94 1.63 -2.38 6.92
C THR A 94 0.95 -1.14 7.47
N LEU A 95 -0.36 -1.22 7.63
CA LEU A 95 -1.18 -0.14 8.17
C LEU A 95 -1.50 -0.38 9.65
N PRO A 96 -1.83 0.69 10.41
CA PRO A 96 -2.36 0.56 11.75
C PRO A 96 -3.58 -0.37 11.78
N VAL A 97 -3.77 -1.11 12.87
CA VAL A 97 -4.86 -2.08 13.00
C VAL A 97 -6.21 -1.40 12.67
N PRO A 98 -6.98 -1.93 11.70
CA PRO A 98 -8.24 -1.36 11.27
C PRO A 98 -9.28 -1.40 12.39
N GLN A 99 -10.10 -0.36 12.45
CA GLN A 99 -11.17 -0.15 13.42
C GLN A 99 -12.54 -0.11 12.75
N GLU A 100 -12.60 0.18 11.46
CA GLU A 100 -13.84 0.31 10.68
C GLU A 100 -13.79 -0.61 9.45
N MET A 101 -14.97 -1.09 9.03
CA MET A 101 -15.11 -1.96 7.86
C MET A 101 -14.49 -1.29 6.62
N THR A 102 -13.84 -2.08 5.76
CA THR A 102 -13.11 -1.68 4.55
C THR A 102 -11.79 -0.94 4.78
N GLU A 103 -11.37 -0.69 6.02
CA GLU A 103 -9.99 -0.29 6.30
C GLU A 103 -9.04 -1.47 6.10
N SER A 104 -7.83 -1.27 5.58
CA SER A 104 -6.91 -2.40 5.33
C SER A 104 -5.86 -2.59 6.41
N TYR A 105 -5.47 -3.85 6.60
CA TYR A 105 -4.29 -4.25 7.36
C TYR A 105 -3.01 -4.03 6.55
N TYR A 106 -3.05 -4.38 5.27
CA TYR A 106 -1.91 -4.29 4.37
C TYR A 106 -2.33 -3.72 3.03
N VAL A 107 -1.33 -3.13 2.38
CA VAL A 107 -1.40 -2.71 0.99
C VAL A 107 -0.22 -3.30 0.25
N GLY A 108 -0.47 -4.09 -0.78
CA GLY A 108 0.54 -4.74 -1.61
C GLY A 108 0.62 -4.09 -2.98
N ILE A 109 1.80 -3.60 -3.34
CA ILE A 109 2.08 -3.00 -4.65
C ILE A 109 2.95 -3.98 -5.40
N LEU A 110 2.36 -4.70 -6.33
CA LEU A 110 3.05 -5.66 -7.17
C LEU A 110 3.53 -4.95 -8.43
N PHE A 111 4.83 -4.86 -8.58
CA PHE A 111 5.50 -4.59 -9.85
C PHE A 111 5.70 -5.92 -10.58
N GLN A 112 5.30 -5.99 -11.84
CA GLN A 112 5.46 -7.19 -12.67
C GLN A 112 5.91 -6.85 -14.10
N LYS A 113 6.75 -7.71 -14.66
CA LYS A 113 7.08 -7.80 -16.08
C LYS A 113 6.66 -9.18 -16.59
N ILE A 114 6.31 -9.27 -17.88
CA ILE A 114 6.05 -10.56 -18.56
C ILE A 114 7.38 -11.15 -19.03
N ASP A 115 8.27 -10.30 -19.53
CA ASP A 115 9.63 -10.62 -19.94
C ASP A 115 10.55 -9.38 -19.85
N LYS A 116 11.83 -9.53 -20.21
CA LYS A 116 12.85 -8.47 -20.13
C LYS A 116 12.51 -7.21 -20.95
N ASN A 117 11.74 -7.35 -22.02
CA ASN A 117 11.40 -6.28 -22.96
C ASN A 117 9.96 -5.77 -22.77
N SER A 118 9.14 -6.47 -22.00
CA SER A 118 7.76 -6.07 -21.72
C SER A 118 7.68 -4.77 -20.93
N GLU A 119 6.66 -3.98 -21.25
CA GLU A 119 6.30 -2.82 -20.42
C GLU A 119 5.89 -3.33 -19.04
N PRO A 120 6.53 -2.82 -17.98
CA PRO A 120 6.18 -3.18 -16.61
C PRO A 120 4.78 -2.69 -16.26
N ASN A 121 4.10 -3.46 -15.41
CA ASN A 121 2.76 -3.19 -14.95
C ASN A 121 2.71 -3.18 -13.41
N PHE A 122 1.87 -2.33 -12.85
CA PHE A 122 1.60 -2.25 -11.42
C PHE A 122 0.22 -2.80 -11.11
N ARG A 123 0.15 -3.69 -10.13
CA ARG A 123 -1.11 -4.17 -9.54
C ARG A 123 -1.16 -3.78 -8.07
N TYR A 124 -2.32 -3.32 -7.62
CA TYR A 124 -2.49 -2.72 -6.30
C TYR A 124 -3.48 -3.53 -5.49
N PHE A 125 -3.04 -4.16 -4.42
CA PHE A 125 -3.84 -5.06 -3.60
C PHE A 125 -4.04 -4.53 -2.19
N THR A 126 -5.20 -4.82 -1.60
CA THR A 126 -5.54 -4.48 -0.23
C THR A 126 -6.01 -5.72 0.54
N LEU A 127 -5.61 -5.84 1.80
CA LEU A 127 -6.21 -6.78 2.74
C LEU A 127 -7.19 -6.01 3.64
N GLU A 128 -8.45 -5.94 3.24
CA GLU A 128 -9.48 -5.15 3.89
C GLU A 128 -10.12 -5.87 5.08
N PHE A 129 -10.27 -5.15 6.17
CA PHE A 129 -11.03 -5.58 7.33
C PHE A 129 -12.50 -5.67 7.00
N HIS A 130 -13.07 -6.84 7.23
CA HIS A 130 -14.50 -7.04 7.13
C HIS A 130 -15.14 -7.25 8.51
N ASN A 131 -14.55 -8.12 9.33
CA ASN A 131 -14.88 -8.25 10.75
C ASN A 131 -13.73 -8.92 11.53
N LYS A 132 -13.89 -9.12 12.85
CA LYS A 132 -12.86 -9.64 13.76
C LYS A 132 -12.15 -10.93 13.31
N ARG A 133 -12.75 -11.75 12.45
CA ARG A 133 -12.17 -13.02 11.98
C ARG A 133 -12.05 -13.11 10.47
N LYS A 134 -12.39 -12.04 9.76
CA LYS A 134 -12.60 -12.08 8.31
C LYS A 134 -12.01 -10.84 7.67
N SER A 135 -11.20 -11.08 6.64
CA SER A 135 -10.67 -10.07 5.76
C SER A 135 -11.11 -10.34 4.32
N ALA A 136 -11.03 -9.33 3.48
CA ALA A 136 -11.25 -9.42 2.05
C ALA A 136 -9.93 -9.09 1.34
N ILE A 137 -9.57 -9.88 0.34
CA ILE A 137 -8.49 -9.53 -0.56
C ILE A 137 -9.12 -8.83 -1.75
N CYS A 138 -8.68 -7.60 -1.98
CA CYS A 138 -9.17 -6.81 -3.08
C CYS A 138 -8.01 -6.29 -3.94
N GLU A 139 -8.32 -5.99 -5.20
CA GLU A 139 -7.43 -5.29 -6.12
C GLU A 139 -8.07 -3.98 -6.55
N LEU A 140 -7.31 -2.90 -6.43
CA LEU A 140 -7.66 -1.56 -6.89
C LEU A 140 -7.10 -1.37 -8.30
N SER A 141 -7.96 -0.96 -9.23
CA SER A 141 -7.61 -0.48 -10.56
C SER A 141 -8.40 0.79 -10.88
N GLU A 142 -8.00 1.55 -11.90
CA GLU A 142 -8.54 2.90 -12.19
C GLU A 142 -10.07 3.00 -12.13
N CYS A 143 -10.76 1.95 -12.61
CA CYS A 143 -12.20 1.93 -12.76
C CYS A 143 -12.89 0.88 -11.88
N LYS A 144 -12.14 0.09 -11.11
CA LYS A 144 -12.71 -1.08 -10.44
C LYS A 144 -12.02 -1.38 -9.11
N HIS A 145 -12.86 -1.70 -8.14
CA HIS A 145 -12.46 -2.36 -6.91
C HIS A 145 -12.88 -3.84 -7.02
N THR A 146 -11.93 -4.73 -7.28
CA THR A 146 -12.19 -6.15 -7.51
C THR A 146 -12.00 -6.95 -6.23
N LEU A 147 -13.07 -7.56 -5.72
CA LEU A 147 -12.99 -8.55 -4.65
C LEU A 147 -12.52 -9.89 -5.21
N TRP A 148 -11.35 -10.36 -4.78
CA TRP A 148 -10.82 -11.67 -5.15
C TRP A 148 -11.37 -12.78 -4.25
N GLY A 149 -11.59 -12.48 -2.98
CA GLY A 149 -12.18 -13.43 -2.06
C GLY A 149 -12.18 -12.96 -0.62
N PHE A 150 -12.86 -13.74 0.21
CA PHE A 150 -12.80 -13.58 1.64
C PHE A 150 -11.89 -14.62 2.27
N THR A 151 -11.13 -14.19 3.27
CA THR A 151 -10.15 -15.03 3.96
C THR A 151 -10.15 -14.73 5.46
N LYS A 152 -9.39 -15.52 6.23
CA LYS A 152 -9.05 -15.20 7.61
C LYS A 152 -8.20 -13.92 7.65
N ASN A 153 -7.94 -13.37 8.83
CA ASN A 153 -6.92 -12.31 8.93
C ASN A 153 -5.55 -12.96 8.66
N LEU A 154 -4.89 -12.49 7.60
CA LEU A 154 -3.58 -12.98 7.18
C LEU A 154 -2.48 -12.21 7.89
N ASN A 155 -1.35 -12.86 8.13
CA ASN A 155 -0.11 -12.12 8.36
C ASN A 155 0.48 -11.63 7.03
N GLU A 156 1.57 -10.86 7.08
CA GLU A 156 2.21 -10.28 5.89
C GLU A 156 2.66 -11.36 4.88
N ASP A 157 3.30 -12.44 5.34
CA ASP A 157 3.77 -13.53 4.48
C ASP A 157 2.60 -14.23 3.78
N GLU A 158 1.55 -14.55 4.54
CA GLU A 158 0.34 -15.17 4.01
C GLU A 158 -0.36 -14.26 2.98
N PHE A 159 -0.38 -12.95 3.21
CA PHE A 159 -0.93 -11.98 2.26
C PHE A 159 -0.14 -11.96 0.94
N ILE A 160 1.19 -12.01 1.02
CA ILE A 160 2.05 -12.09 -0.17
C ILE A 160 1.79 -13.38 -0.95
N GLU A 161 1.67 -14.53 -0.28
CA GLU A 161 1.40 -15.80 -0.95
C GLU A 161 0.02 -15.83 -1.63
N GLU A 162 -1.00 -15.23 -1.03
CA GLU A 162 -2.31 -15.10 -1.70
C GLU A 162 -2.25 -14.21 -2.95
N ILE A 163 -1.52 -13.09 -2.90
CA ILE A 163 -1.30 -12.25 -4.10
C ILE A 163 -0.60 -13.05 -5.20
N LYS A 164 0.43 -13.84 -4.85
CA LYS A 164 1.12 -14.72 -5.81
C LYS A 164 0.17 -15.69 -6.48
N SER A 165 -0.75 -16.30 -5.71
CA SER A 165 -1.77 -17.19 -6.26
C SER A 165 -2.66 -16.47 -7.26
N ILE A 166 -3.14 -15.27 -6.92
CA ILE A 166 -4.03 -14.46 -7.78
C ILE A 166 -3.36 -14.04 -9.10
N VAL A 167 -2.04 -13.81 -9.10
CA VAL A 167 -1.33 -13.34 -10.29
C VAL A 167 -0.75 -14.47 -11.15
N SER A 168 -0.75 -15.71 -10.64
CA SER A 168 -0.28 -16.89 -11.36
C SER A 168 -1.40 -17.63 -12.10
N ASP A 169 -2.66 -17.35 -11.77
CA ASP A 169 -3.87 -17.85 -12.45
C ASP A 169 -4.22 -17.02 -13.70
#